data_AF-A0A953IT35-F1
#
_entry.id   AF-A0A953IT35-F1
#
_cell.length_a   1.000
_cell.length_b   1.000
_cell.length_c   1.000
_cell.angle_alpha   90.00
_cell.angle_beta   90.00
_cell.angle_gamma   90.00
#
_symmetry.space_group_name_H-M   'P 1'
#
loop_
_entity.id
_entity.type
_entity.pdbx_description
1 polymer ?
#
loop_
_entity_poly.entity_id
_entity_poly.type
_entity_poly.pdbx_seq_one_letter_code
_entity_poly.pdbx_strand_id
1 'polypeptide(L)'
;MKLNSFLATAVMLLSGLAQAQGFRPPPFAAGVPGQAQMQAVEMQRHQARTLLYREALEEIRRNPKVVDVRECTAADDDNSLCLPKASAAGVPEAVAAQPTARRIALLIGNHQYQHPIPPLETPPHDVDRIAAALGRKLGFEVRVLKNATKADMVRAVAALAREAKPADSVFVYYAGHGYLMDDTNMGYWIPIDGSVKTAVQWLSNTDISKLLGAIPARQLMLVSDSCFSGTLAREQAITAKPVMHQDVLRRRSVLVLSSGGEEPVSDEGKEGHSIFAWHFLRSLDRLGETTVGADVYRVVRKGVSEDFPQQPQYGAVVSAGHEPGGEYLFEAAAR
;
A
#
# COMPACT_ATOMS: atom_id res chain seq x y z
N MET A 1 4.06 -60.35 36.54
CA MET A 1 4.79 -60.82 35.34
C MET A 1 4.10 -60.26 34.10
N LYS A 2 4.83 -59.41 33.35
CA LYS A 2 4.75 -59.02 31.90
C LYS A 2 3.39 -58.62 31.30
N LEU A 3 3.14 -57.36 30.89
CA LEU A 3 3.60 -56.54 29.73
C LEU A 3 2.94 -56.84 28.36
N ASN A 4 2.37 -55.77 27.77
CA ASN A 4 2.12 -55.45 26.34
C ASN A 4 1.04 -56.17 25.51
N SER A 5 0.12 -55.40 24.91
CA SER A 5 0.21 -55.05 23.47
C SER A 5 -0.83 -53.98 23.07
N PHE A 6 -0.33 -52.85 22.57
CA PHE A 6 -1.02 -51.89 21.69
C PHE A 6 -1.33 -52.54 20.32
N LEU A 7 -2.46 -52.20 19.69
CA LEU A 7 -2.63 -51.82 18.27
C LEU A 7 -4.12 -51.89 17.88
N ALA A 8 -4.69 -50.78 17.39
CA ALA A 8 -5.51 -50.70 16.18
C ALA A 8 -6.27 -49.37 16.11
N THR A 9 -5.69 -48.35 15.48
CA THR A 9 -6.48 -47.25 14.90
C THR A 9 -5.73 -46.66 13.72
N ALA A 10 -5.96 -47.22 12.53
CA ALA A 10 -5.62 -46.61 11.25
C ALA A 10 -6.33 -47.35 10.11
N VAL A 11 -7.42 -46.78 9.59
CA VAL A 11 -7.95 -46.95 8.21
C VAL A 11 -8.77 -45.68 7.92
N MET A 12 -8.25 -44.74 7.12
CA MET A 12 -8.71 -44.31 5.78
C MET A 12 -10.18 -43.86 5.68
N LEU A 13 -10.63 -42.95 4.80
CA LEU A 13 -10.07 -41.98 3.85
C LEU A 13 -11.29 -41.15 3.38
N LEU A 14 -11.07 -39.86 3.11
CA LEU A 14 -11.60 -39.10 1.97
C LEU A 14 -12.98 -39.47 1.38
N SER A 15 -13.98 -38.62 1.58
CA SER A 15 -14.84 -38.03 0.53
C SER A 15 -16.01 -37.26 1.14
N GLY A 16 -16.11 -35.95 0.85
CA GLY A 16 -17.19 -35.11 1.36
C GLY A 16 -17.14 -33.70 0.81
N LEU A 17 -17.61 -33.56 -0.43
CA LEU A 17 -17.88 -32.35 -1.21
C LEU A 17 -17.97 -31.03 -0.43
N ALA A 18 -17.07 -30.11 -0.78
CA ALA A 18 -17.18 -28.69 -0.48
C ALA A 18 -18.40 -28.10 -1.20
N GLN A 19 -19.43 -27.74 -0.44
CA GLN A 19 -20.44 -26.77 -0.89
C GLN A 19 -19.97 -25.39 -0.46
N ALA A 20 -19.86 -24.49 -1.44
CA ALA A 20 -19.68 -23.07 -1.22
C ALA A 20 -20.94 -22.48 -0.58
N GLN A 21 -21.01 -22.51 0.75
CA GLN A 21 -21.92 -21.68 1.54
C GLN A 21 -21.09 -20.98 2.61
N GLY A 22 -21.34 -19.68 2.76
CA GLY A 22 -20.47 -18.70 3.41
C GLY A 22 -19.76 -19.21 4.66
N PHE A 23 -18.44 -19.22 4.60
CA PHE A 23 -17.59 -19.35 5.77
C PHE A 23 -17.79 -18.11 6.64
N ARG A 24 -18.51 -18.27 7.76
CA ARG A 24 -18.50 -17.31 8.87
C ARG A 24 -17.51 -17.84 9.90
N PRO A 25 -16.41 -17.12 10.21
CA PRO A 25 -15.54 -17.52 11.30
C PRO A 25 -16.34 -17.56 12.61
N PRO A 26 -16.01 -18.48 13.53
CA PRO A 26 -16.73 -18.59 14.80
C PRO A 26 -16.60 -17.28 15.60
N PRO A 27 -17.66 -16.84 16.31
CA PRO A 27 -17.55 -15.69 17.19
C PRO A 27 -16.53 -16.00 18.30
N PHE A 28 -15.64 -15.05 18.58
CA PHE A 28 -14.61 -15.19 19.60
C PHE A 28 -15.25 -15.31 20.99
N ALA A 29 -15.30 -16.52 21.53
CA ALA A 29 -15.54 -16.76 22.93
C ALA A 29 -14.21 -16.64 23.69
N ALA A 30 -14.08 -15.58 24.49
CA ALA A 30 -13.07 -15.34 25.53
C ALA A 30 -11.62 -15.04 25.09
N GLY A 31 -11.24 -13.76 25.19
CA GLY A 31 -9.83 -13.30 25.29
C GLY A 31 -9.17 -12.89 23.97
N VAL A 32 -8.13 -12.05 24.08
CA VAL A 32 -7.27 -11.67 22.94
C VAL A 32 -6.51 -12.92 22.47
N PRO A 33 -6.66 -13.33 21.20
CA PRO A 33 -5.95 -14.49 20.66
C PRO A 33 -4.44 -14.35 20.84
N GLY A 34 -3.75 -15.44 21.22
CA GLY A 34 -2.29 -15.47 21.23
C GLY A 34 -1.72 -15.28 19.82
N GLN A 35 -0.47 -14.80 19.69
CA GLN A 35 0.17 -14.54 18.39
C GLN A 35 0.11 -15.72 17.41
N ALA A 36 0.29 -16.95 17.90
CA ALA A 36 0.21 -18.15 17.06
C ALA A 36 -1.19 -18.39 16.47
N GLN A 37 -2.25 -18.06 17.22
CA GLN A 37 -3.62 -18.18 16.75
C GLN A 37 -3.92 -17.13 15.67
N MET A 38 -3.42 -15.91 15.84
CA MET A 38 -3.57 -14.85 14.83
C MET A 38 -2.84 -15.21 13.53
N GLN A 39 -1.61 -15.73 13.62
CA GLN A 39 -0.85 -16.20 12.44
C GLN A 39 -1.56 -17.33 11.69
N ALA A 40 -2.22 -18.24 12.42
CA ALA A 40 -3.01 -19.29 11.79
C ALA A 40 -4.22 -18.72 11.03
N VAL A 41 -4.87 -17.69 11.58
CA VAL A 41 -5.99 -16.99 10.91
C VAL A 41 -5.50 -16.26 9.66
N GLU A 42 -4.38 -15.56 9.72
CA GLU A 42 -3.76 -14.90 8.56
C GLU A 42 -3.47 -15.91 7.44
N MET A 43 -2.86 -17.05 7.77
CA MET A 43 -2.56 -18.10 6.81
C MET A 43 -3.83 -18.70 6.18
N GLN A 44 -4.88 -18.94 6.96
CA GLN A 44 -6.16 -19.43 6.42
C GLN A 44 -6.81 -18.41 5.46
N ARG A 45 -6.75 -17.12 5.81
CA ARG A 45 -7.27 -16.05 4.96
C ARG A 45 -6.47 -15.91 3.68
N HIS A 46 -5.14 -15.99 3.75
CA HIS A 46 -4.28 -16.02 2.55
C HIS A 46 -4.65 -17.16 1.61
N GLN A 47 -4.81 -18.37 2.15
CA GLN A 47 -5.26 -19.53 1.38
C GLN A 47 -6.62 -19.27 0.74
N ALA A 48 -7.60 -18.75 1.48
CA ALA A 48 -8.92 -18.42 0.94
C ALA A 48 -8.85 -17.38 -0.19
N ARG A 49 -8.02 -16.34 -0.05
CA ARG A 49 -7.79 -15.32 -1.10
C ARG A 49 -7.11 -15.91 -2.32
N THR A 50 -6.12 -16.78 -2.11
CA THR A 50 -5.43 -17.50 -3.21
C THR A 50 -6.43 -18.33 -4.01
N LEU A 51 -7.35 -19.01 -3.34
CA LEU A 51 -8.41 -19.79 -3.99
C LEU A 51 -9.43 -18.88 -4.69
N LEU A 52 -9.79 -17.75 -4.08
CA LEU A 52 -10.70 -16.74 -4.67
C LEU A 52 -10.14 -16.21 -5.99
N TYR A 53 -8.86 -15.84 -6.01
CA TYR A 53 -8.19 -15.22 -7.16
C TYR A 53 -7.54 -16.22 -8.13
N ARG A 54 -7.73 -17.53 -7.94
CA ARG A 54 -7.00 -18.58 -8.66
C ARG A 54 -6.95 -18.36 -10.17
N GLU A 55 -8.07 -18.07 -10.81
CA GLU A 55 -8.14 -17.90 -12.27
C GLU A 55 -7.33 -16.69 -12.76
N ALA A 56 -7.46 -15.53 -12.09
CA ALA A 56 -6.66 -14.34 -12.39
C ALA A 56 -5.15 -14.58 -12.16
N LEU A 57 -4.78 -15.29 -11.09
CA LEU A 57 -3.39 -15.63 -10.81
C LEU A 57 -2.80 -16.56 -11.87
N GLU A 58 -3.56 -17.56 -12.31
CA GLU A 58 -3.15 -18.45 -13.40
C GLU A 58 -3.05 -17.70 -14.75
N GLU A 59 -3.89 -16.68 -14.98
CA GLU A 59 -3.76 -15.80 -16.15
C GLU A 59 -2.44 -15.04 -16.12
N ILE A 60 -2.07 -14.43 -14.98
CA ILE A 60 -0.79 -13.75 -14.79
C ILE A 60 0.37 -14.73 -15.01
N ARG A 61 0.30 -15.97 -14.46
CA ARG A 61 1.35 -16.98 -14.65
C ARG A 61 1.57 -17.32 -16.12
N ARG A 62 0.50 -17.43 -16.91
CA ARG A 62 0.58 -17.70 -18.35
C ARG A 62 1.07 -16.51 -19.16
N ASN A 63 0.62 -15.31 -18.80
CA ASN A 63 0.99 -14.07 -19.48
C ASN A 63 1.12 -12.93 -18.46
N PRO A 64 2.32 -12.71 -17.89
CA PRO A 64 2.52 -11.66 -16.89
C PRO A 64 2.16 -10.26 -17.41
N LYS A 65 2.27 -10.04 -18.73
CA LYS A 65 1.96 -8.75 -19.36
C LYS A 65 0.47 -8.43 -19.44
N VAL A 66 -0.42 -9.35 -19.05
CA VAL A 66 -1.87 -9.10 -19.04
C VAL A 66 -2.26 -7.93 -18.14
N VAL A 67 -1.47 -7.69 -17.09
CA VAL A 67 -1.68 -6.59 -16.14
C VAL A 67 -1.03 -5.28 -16.59
N ASP A 68 -0.12 -5.31 -17.57
CA ASP A 68 0.73 -4.18 -17.90
C ASP A 68 -0.08 -3.04 -18.51
N VAL A 69 0.15 -1.83 -18.00
CA VAL A 69 -0.28 -0.60 -18.66
C VAL A 69 0.76 -0.22 -19.70
N ARG A 70 0.32 0.02 -20.94
CA ARG A 70 1.23 0.45 -22.01
C ARG A 70 1.85 1.81 -21.70
N GLU A 71 3.02 2.06 -22.28
CA GLU A 71 3.64 3.39 -22.24
C GLU A 71 2.88 4.41 -23.10
N CYS A 72 2.97 5.68 -22.71
CA CYS A 72 2.41 6.78 -23.48
C CYS A 72 3.23 7.04 -24.76
N THR A 73 2.51 7.38 -25.83
CA THR A 73 3.00 7.76 -27.14
C THR A 73 2.70 9.24 -27.41
N ALA A 74 3.24 9.80 -28.49
CA ALA A 74 2.97 11.18 -28.88
C ALA A 74 1.49 11.43 -29.29
N ALA A 75 0.71 10.37 -29.53
CA ALA A 75 -0.70 10.46 -29.90
C ALA A 75 -1.63 10.45 -28.69
N ASP A 76 -1.11 10.25 -27.48
CA ASP A 76 -1.91 10.14 -26.26
C ASP A 76 -2.28 11.51 -25.68
N ASP A 77 -3.53 11.63 -25.24
CA ASP A 77 -4.05 12.81 -24.56
C ASP A 77 -4.19 12.58 -23.04
N ASP A 78 -4.74 13.56 -22.34
CA ASP A 78 -4.92 13.50 -20.88
C ASP A 78 -5.86 12.37 -20.40
N ASN A 79 -6.69 11.82 -21.30
CA ASN A 79 -7.62 10.74 -21.02
C ASN A 79 -7.08 9.36 -21.45
N SER A 80 -5.97 9.29 -22.16
CA SER A 80 -5.34 8.03 -22.51
C SER A 80 -4.93 7.23 -21.27
N LEU A 81 -5.22 5.93 -21.27
CA LEU A 81 -4.73 5.00 -20.26
C LEU A 81 -3.32 4.54 -20.64
N CYS A 82 -2.31 5.25 -20.15
CA CYS A 82 -0.91 4.94 -20.42
C CYS A 82 0.00 5.40 -19.28
N LEU A 83 1.19 4.82 -19.22
CA LEU A 83 2.25 5.19 -18.29
C LEU A 83 3.10 6.31 -18.90
N PRO A 84 3.18 7.50 -18.26
CA PRO A 84 4.09 8.53 -18.71
C PRO A 84 5.54 8.07 -18.58
N LYS A 85 6.43 8.65 -19.38
CA LYS A 85 7.86 8.36 -19.26
C LYS A 85 8.38 8.82 -17.91
N ALA A 86 9.32 8.06 -17.35
CA ALA A 86 10.00 8.42 -16.12
C ALA A 86 10.63 9.82 -16.23
N SER A 87 10.52 10.62 -15.17
CA SER A 87 11.20 11.90 -15.06
C SER A 87 12.69 11.63 -14.84
N ALA A 88 13.51 11.91 -15.86
CA ALA A 88 14.96 11.85 -15.76
C ALA A 88 15.47 13.07 -14.97
N ALA A 89 15.28 13.13 -13.65
CA ALA A 89 15.88 14.22 -12.87
C ALA A 89 16.07 13.87 -11.40
N GLY A 90 17.33 13.94 -10.95
CA GLY A 90 17.64 14.33 -9.58
C GLY A 90 17.23 15.78 -9.33
N VAL A 91 17.42 16.28 -8.12
CA VAL A 91 17.00 17.66 -7.79
C VAL A 91 17.94 18.67 -8.47
N PRO A 92 17.44 19.59 -9.32
CA PRO A 92 18.28 20.65 -9.88
C PRO A 92 18.89 21.50 -8.77
N GLU A 93 20.17 21.86 -8.88
CA GLU A 93 20.88 22.61 -7.84
C GLU A 93 20.18 23.94 -7.46
N ALA A 94 19.58 24.61 -8.44
CA ALA A 94 18.78 25.82 -8.24
C ALA A 94 17.54 25.62 -7.35
N VAL A 95 17.02 24.40 -7.28
CA VAL A 95 15.86 23.99 -6.46
C VAL A 95 16.32 23.45 -5.10
N ALA A 96 17.51 22.86 -5.04
CA ALA A 96 18.06 22.18 -3.88
C ALA A 96 18.18 23.08 -2.62
N ALA A 97 18.38 24.39 -2.82
CA ALA A 97 18.44 25.38 -1.75
C ALA A 97 17.10 26.04 -1.40
N GLN A 98 16.01 25.68 -2.11
CA GLN A 98 14.70 26.29 -1.91
C GLN A 98 13.80 25.44 -0.99
N PRO A 99 12.94 26.08 -0.17
CA PRO A 99 11.91 25.38 0.58
C PRO A 99 10.93 24.69 -0.37
N THR A 100 10.19 23.72 0.14
CA THR A 100 9.12 23.03 -0.59
C THR A 100 8.10 24.05 -1.09
N ALA A 101 7.89 24.12 -2.41
CA ALA A 101 7.05 25.15 -3.03
C ALA A 101 5.56 24.82 -2.92
N ARG A 102 5.17 23.61 -3.33
CA ARG A 102 3.80 23.11 -3.32
C ARG A 102 3.74 21.71 -2.73
N ARG A 103 2.65 21.40 -2.02
CA ARG A 103 2.40 20.08 -1.43
C ARG A 103 1.10 19.52 -2.01
N ILE A 104 1.16 18.39 -2.71
CA ILE A 104 0.00 17.80 -3.39
C ILE A 104 -0.26 16.41 -2.81
N ALA A 105 -1.49 16.12 -2.43
CA ALA A 105 -1.87 14.81 -1.91
C ALA A 105 -2.94 14.16 -2.80
N LEU A 106 -2.73 12.91 -3.18
CA LEU A 106 -3.71 12.05 -3.82
C LEU A 106 -4.03 10.88 -2.90
N LEU A 107 -5.28 10.77 -2.44
CA LEU A 107 -5.73 9.68 -1.59
C LEU A 107 -6.75 8.84 -2.34
N ILE A 108 -6.54 7.53 -2.36
CA ILE A 108 -7.37 6.56 -3.05
C ILE A 108 -7.90 5.57 -2.02
N GLY A 109 -9.23 5.46 -1.92
CA GLY A 109 -9.91 4.56 -0.98
C GLY A 109 -10.94 3.68 -1.69
N ASN A 110 -10.63 2.40 -1.86
CA ASN A 110 -11.49 1.45 -2.55
C ASN A 110 -12.17 0.51 -1.56
N HIS A 111 -13.49 0.41 -1.64
CA HIS A 111 -14.26 -0.29 -0.60
C HIS A 111 -15.50 -1.03 -1.13
N GLN A 112 -16.18 -0.54 -2.17
CA GLN A 112 -17.38 -1.16 -2.77
C GLN A 112 -17.06 -2.16 -3.88
N TYR A 113 -16.34 -3.22 -3.54
CA TYR A 113 -15.97 -4.25 -4.52
C TYR A 113 -17.17 -5.06 -5.00
N GLN A 114 -17.14 -5.46 -6.27
CA GLN A 114 -18.16 -6.34 -6.83
C GLN A 114 -17.97 -7.78 -6.36
N HIS A 115 -19.07 -8.46 -6.07
CA HIS A 115 -19.05 -9.88 -5.73
C HIS A 115 -18.32 -10.69 -6.83
N PRO A 116 -17.43 -11.64 -6.48
CA PRO A 116 -17.22 -12.22 -5.14
C PRO A 116 -16.12 -11.58 -4.29
N ILE A 117 -15.56 -10.44 -4.69
CA ILE A 117 -14.57 -9.75 -3.88
C ILE A 117 -15.28 -9.09 -2.68
N PRO A 118 -14.89 -9.39 -1.43
CA PRO A 118 -15.53 -8.79 -0.26
C PRO A 118 -15.34 -7.26 -0.23
N PRO A 119 -16.36 -6.48 0.15
CA PRO A 119 -16.19 -5.06 0.39
C PRO A 119 -15.27 -4.80 1.59
N LEU A 120 -14.77 -3.57 1.71
CA LEU A 120 -14.03 -3.09 2.88
C LEU A 120 -14.83 -1.98 3.57
N GLU A 121 -14.68 -1.85 4.89
CA GLU A 121 -15.44 -0.85 5.66
C GLU A 121 -14.66 0.44 5.89
N THR A 122 -13.37 0.35 6.21
CA THR A 122 -12.57 1.50 6.68
C THR A 122 -12.04 2.46 5.60
N PRO A 123 -11.74 2.06 4.34
CA PRO A 123 -11.04 2.94 3.40
C PRO A 123 -11.66 4.33 3.19
N PRO A 124 -13.01 4.51 3.10
CA PRO A 124 -13.61 5.84 2.97
C PRO A 124 -13.36 6.74 4.19
N HIS A 125 -13.41 6.16 5.40
CA HIS A 125 -13.15 6.88 6.64
C HIS A 125 -11.66 7.24 6.77
N ASP A 126 -10.78 6.30 6.43
CA ASP A 126 -9.34 6.49 6.43
C ASP A 126 -8.92 7.65 5.51
N VAL A 127 -9.37 7.66 4.25
CA VAL A 127 -9.02 8.74 3.31
C VAL A 127 -9.56 10.09 3.74
N ASP A 128 -10.79 10.17 4.27
CA ASP A 128 -11.38 11.45 4.70
C ASP A 128 -10.61 12.07 5.87
N ARG A 129 -10.19 11.24 6.83
CA ARG A 129 -9.48 11.71 8.03
C ARG A 129 -8.02 12.06 7.71
N ILE A 130 -7.35 11.27 6.88
CA ILE A 130 -5.99 11.58 6.43
C ILE A 130 -6.01 12.85 5.55
N ALA A 131 -6.99 13.00 4.65
CA ALA A 131 -7.18 14.21 3.86
C ALA A 131 -7.29 15.46 4.74
N ALA A 132 -8.14 15.40 5.78
CA ALA A 132 -8.29 16.51 6.72
C ALA A 132 -6.99 16.84 7.47
N ALA A 133 -6.24 15.82 7.90
CA ALA A 133 -4.96 16.01 8.58
C ALA A 133 -3.91 16.64 7.66
N LEU A 134 -3.72 16.10 6.45
CA LEU A 134 -2.76 16.61 5.47
C LEU A 134 -3.08 18.05 5.04
N GLY A 135 -4.35 18.34 4.72
CA GLY A 135 -4.77 19.66 4.29
C GLY A 135 -4.64 20.71 5.40
N ARG A 136 -5.18 20.43 6.59
CA ARG A 136 -5.23 21.42 7.68
C ARG A 136 -3.92 21.60 8.42
N LYS A 137 -3.15 20.53 8.61
CA LYS A 137 -1.93 20.57 9.44
C LYS A 137 -0.66 20.76 8.62
N LEU A 138 -0.63 20.26 7.39
CA LEU A 138 0.58 20.23 6.56
C LEU A 138 0.43 21.06 5.27
N GLY A 139 -0.75 21.64 5.01
CA GLY A 139 -0.99 22.54 3.88
C GLY A 139 -0.99 21.85 2.52
N PHE A 140 -1.39 20.58 2.45
CA PHE A 140 -1.50 19.87 1.18
C PHE A 140 -2.74 20.30 0.39
N GLU A 141 -2.60 20.39 -0.93
CA GLU A 141 -3.70 20.38 -1.89
C GLU A 141 -4.20 18.95 -2.05
N VAL A 142 -5.30 18.63 -1.38
CA VAL A 142 -5.78 17.26 -1.26
C VAL A 142 -6.80 16.90 -2.35
N ARG A 143 -6.59 15.75 -2.99
CA ARG A 143 -7.48 15.10 -3.94
C ARG A 143 -7.85 13.73 -3.40
N VAL A 144 -9.14 13.41 -3.40
CA VAL A 144 -9.65 12.12 -2.91
C VAL A 144 -10.38 11.41 -4.04
N LEU A 145 -10.02 10.16 -4.28
CA LEU A 145 -10.73 9.23 -5.15
C LEU A 145 -11.26 8.08 -4.31
N LYS A 146 -12.58 7.88 -4.33
CA LYS A 146 -13.23 6.73 -3.69
C LYS A 146 -13.72 5.77 -4.77
N ASN A 147 -13.54 4.47 -4.54
CA ASN A 147 -13.96 3.43 -5.47
C ASN A 147 -13.45 3.67 -6.90
N ALA A 148 -12.14 3.91 -7.00
CA ALA A 148 -11.45 4.17 -8.25
C ALA A 148 -11.24 2.88 -9.06
N THR A 149 -11.49 2.99 -10.37
CA THR A 149 -11.13 1.95 -11.35
C THR A 149 -9.62 1.97 -11.62
N LYS A 150 -9.08 0.94 -12.30
CA LYS A 150 -7.68 0.97 -12.78
C LYS A 150 -7.41 2.23 -13.59
N ALA A 151 -8.33 2.61 -14.47
CA ALA A 151 -8.19 3.78 -15.32
C ALA A 151 -8.14 5.09 -14.51
N ASP A 152 -9.02 5.24 -13.51
CA ASP A 152 -9.02 6.42 -12.64
C ASP A 152 -7.71 6.55 -11.88
N MET A 153 -7.23 5.45 -11.30
CA MET A 153 -5.98 5.41 -10.53
C MET A 153 -4.78 5.80 -11.40
N VAL A 154 -4.63 5.19 -12.58
CA VAL A 154 -3.53 5.48 -13.49
C VAL A 154 -3.58 6.94 -13.96
N ARG A 155 -4.74 7.44 -14.39
CA ARG A 155 -4.90 8.82 -14.85
C ARG A 155 -4.60 9.82 -13.73
N ALA A 156 -5.02 9.54 -12.51
CA ALA A 156 -4.80 10.45 -11.39
C ALA A 156 -3.31 10.59 -11.05
N VAL A 157 -2.56 9.48 -11.02
CA VAL A 157 -1.11 9.54 -10.79
C VAL A 157 -0.38 10.13 -12.01
N ALA A 158 -0.83 9.82 -13.23
CA ALA A 158 -0.30 10.44 -14.44
C ALA A 158 -0.53 11.97 -14.48
N ALA A 159 -1.66 12.46 -13.93
CA ALA A 159 -1.91 13.89 -13.80
C ALA A 159 -0.92 14.56 -12.83
N LEU A 160 -0.57 13.89 -11.71
CA LEU A 160 0.49 14.37 -10.81
C LEU A 160 1.82 14.53 -11.56
N ALA A 161 2.15 13.58 -12.46
CA ALA A 161 3.38 13.65 -13.26
C ALA A 161 3.42 14.85 -14.21
N ARG A 162 2.26 15.32 -14.70
CA ARG A 162 2.18 16.48 -15.59
C ARG A 162 2.21 17.83 -14.86
N GLU A 163 1.67 17.87 -13.65
CA GLU A 163 1.48 19.13 -12.92
C GLU A 163 2.57 19.43 -11.89
N ALA A 164 3.20 18.40 -11.33
CA ALA A 164 4.17 18.56 -10.26
C ALA A 164 5.47 19.14 -10.83
N LYS A 165 6.18 19.89 -10.01
CA LYS A 165 7.47 20.48 -10.33
C LYS A 165 8.58 19.90 -9.44
N PRO A 166 9.85 20.03 -9.84
CA PRO A 166 10.97 19.54 -9.02
C PRO A 166 11.04 20.11 -7.60
N ALA A 167 10.43 21.27 -7.32
CA ALA A 167 10.42 21.86 -5.98
C ALA A 167 9.27 21.37 -5.08
N ASP A 168 8.38 20.52 -5.61
CA ASP A 168 7.15 20.11 -4.94
C ASP A 168 7.37 18.86 -4.06
N SER A 169 6.43 18.65 -3.14
CA SER A 169 6.28 17.42 -2.36
C SER A 169 4.94 16.76 -2.70
N VAL A 170 4.98 15.47 -3.01
CA VAL A 170 3.82 14.67 -3.40
C VAL A 170 3.60 13.56 -2.38
N PHE A 171 2.34 13.42 -1.96
CA PHE A 171 1.91 12.36 -1.07
C PHE A 171 0.82 11.53 -1.75
N VAL A 172 1.02 10.22 -1.86
CA VAL A 172 0.01 9.29 -2.36
C VAL A 172 -0.41 8.38 -1.23
N TYR A 173 -1.71 8.27 -0.97
CA TYR A 173 -2.26 7.28 -0.05
C TYR A 173 -3.14 6.30 -0.81
N TYR A 174 -2.99 5.01 -0.54
CA TYR A 174 -3.89 3.97 -1.06
C TYR A 174 -4.39 3.09 0.08
N ALA A 175 -5.71 2.89 0.16
CA ALA A 175 -6.35 1.89 0.99
C ALA A 175 -7.31 1.05 0.13
N GLY A 176 -7.16 -0.26 0.18
CA GLY A 176 -7.95 -1.18 -0.64
C GLY A 176 -7.38 -2.59 -0.66
N HIS A 177 -8.00 -3.48 -1.43
CA HIS A 177 -7.47 -4.82 -1.66
C HIS A 177 -6.15 -4.75 -2.43
N GLY A 178 -5.22 -5.63 -2.04
CA GLY A 178 -4.01 -5.95 -2.78
C GLY A 178 -3.68 -7.44 -2.66
N TYR A 179 -2.92 -7.98 -3.59
CA TYR A 179 -2.53 -9.40 -3.60
C TYR A 179 -1.02 -9.52 -3.80
N LEU A 180 -0.36 -10.37 -3.02
CA LEU A 180 1.04 -10.73 -3.18
C LEU A 180 1.13 -12.16 -3.74
N MET A 181 1.79 -12.32 -4.88
CA MET A 181 2.09 -13.63 -5.45
C MET A 181 3.37 -14.18 -4.83
N ASP A 182 3.24 -15.22 -4.01
CA ASP A 182 4.37 -15.82 -3.27
C ASP A 182 5.50 -16.33 -4.17
N ASP A 183 5.15 -16.86 -5.34
CA ASP A 183 6.09 -17.49 -6.29
C ASP A 183 7.00 -16.47 -6.99
N THR A 184 6.48 -15.28 -7.26
CA THR A 184 7.18 -14.20 -7.98
C THR A 184 7.58 -13.04 -7.08
N ASN A 185 7.03 -12.99 -5.85
CA ASN A 185 7.09 -11.85 -4.96
C ASN A 185 6.63 -10.53 -5.64
N MET A 186 5.85 -10.65 -6.72
CA MET A 186 5.16 -9.55 -7.37
C MET A 186 3.83 -9.37 -6.68
N GLY A 187 3.35 -8.15 -6.57
CA GLY A 187 1.97 -7.98 -6.18
C GLY A 187 1.25 -6.92 -6.98
N TYR A 188 0.01 -6.72 -6.54
CA TYR A 188 -0.97 -6.00 -7.30
C TYR A 188 -1.91 -5.25 -6.36
N TRP A 189 -2.24 -4.00 -6.70
CA TRP A 189 -3.47 -3.37 -6.23
C TRP A 189 -4.66 -3.91 -7.01
N ILE A 190 -5.77 -4.10 -6.31
CA ILE A 190 -7.05 -4.53 -6.89
C ILE A 190 -7.99 -3.31 -6.88
N PRO A 191 -8.22 -2.67 -8.04
CA PRO A 191 -9.17 -1.56 -8.17
C PRO A 191 -10.62 -2.03 -8.07
N ILE A 192 -11.57 -1.09 -8.06
CA ILE A 192 -13.00 -1.42 -7.87
C ILE A 192 -13.59 -2.28 -9.01
N ASP A 193 -13.03 -2.14 -10.21
CA ASP A 193 -13.35 -2.90 -11.42
C ASP A 193 -12.45 -4.15 -11.58
N GLY A 194 -11.68 -4.48 -10.55
CA GLY A 194 -10.92 -5.73 -10.47
C GLY A 194 -11.81 -6.97 -10.53
N SER A 195 -11.28 -8.04 -11.11
CA SER A 195 -11.96 -9.32 -11.23
C SER A 195 -11.17 -10.44 -10.55
N VAL A 196 -11.89 -11.46 -10.10
CA VAL A 196 -11.28 -12.71 -9.62
C VAL A 196 -10.93 -13.69 -10.74
N LYS A 197 -11.53 -13.49 -11.92
CA LYS A 197 -11.38 -14.36 -13.09
C LYS A 197 -10.27 -13.90 -14.02
N THR A 198 -10.04 -12.60 -14.07
CA THR A 198 -9.01 -11.98 -14.92
C THR A 198 -8.29 -10.88 -14.17
N ALA A 199 -6.99 -10.77 -14.43
CA ALA A 199 -6.11 -9.78 -13.84
C ALA A 199 -5.98 -8.49 -14.66
N VAL A 200 -6.64 -8.35 -15.82
CA VAL A 200 -6.50 -7.18 -16.71
C VAL A 200 -6.63 -5.84 -15.98
N GLN A 201 -7.55 -5.74 -15.03
CA GLN A 201 -7.79 -4.52 -14.24
C GLN A 201 -6.95 -4.42 -12.97
N TRP A 202 -6.03 -5.33 -12.71
CA TRP A 202 -5.11 -5.22 -11.59
C TRP A 202 -3.97 -4.27 -11.94
N LEU A 203 -3.38 -3.61 -10.93
CA LEU A 203 -2.27 -2.69 -11.12
C LEU A 203 -1.02 -3.24 -10.42
N SER A 204 0.02 -3.57 -11.19
CA SER A 204 1.25 -4.18 -10.68
C SER A 204 2.14 -3.18 -9.95
N ASN A 205 3.02 -3.68 -9.09
CA ASN A 205 4.02 -2.84 -8.42
C ASN A 205 5.00 -2.21 -9.39
N THR A 206 5.31 -2.91 -10.46
CA THR A 206 6.13 -2.39 -11.55
C THR A 206 5.49 -1.15 -12.17
N ASP A 207 4.19 -1.19 -12.46
CA ASP A 207 3.50 -0.05 -13.05
C ASP A 207 3.27 1.08 -12.04
N ILE A 208 3.02 0.77 -10.76
CA ILE A 208 3.00 1.76 -9.69
C ILE A 208 4.36 2.47 -9.61
N SER A 209 5.46 1.73 -9.58
CA SER A 209 6.81 2.31 -9.55
C SER A 209 7.07 3.21 -10.76
N LYS A 210 6.70 2.79 -11.98
CA LYS A 210 6.82 3.63 -13.19
C LYS A 210 6.00 4.91 -13.08
N LEU A 211 4.76 4.84 -12.57
CA LEU A 211 3.92 6.01 -12.34
C LEU A 211 4.55 6.98 -11.33
N LEU A 212 5.09 6.46 -10.22
CA LEU A 212 5.81 7.28 -9.24
C LEU A 212 7.09 7.88 -9.83
N GLY A 213 7.81 7.13 -10.66
CA GLY A 213 9.02 7.57 -11.35
C GLY A 213 8.77 8.65 -12.39
N ALA A 214 7.55 8.74 -12.94
CA ALA A 214 7.15 9.82 -13.84
C ALA A 214 6.94 11.15 -13.11
N ILE A 215 6.71 11.15 -11.79
CA ILE A 215 6.47 12.37 -11.02
C ILE A 215 7.82 13.08 -10.74
N PRO A 216 8.00 14.32 -11.21
CA PRO A 216 9.28 15.03 -11.09
C PRO A 216 9.52 15.64 -9.70
N ALA A 217 8.55 15.54 -8.78
CA ALA A 217 8.65 16.09 -7.44
C ALA A 217 9.91 15.60 -6.70
N ARG A 218 10.55 16.51 -5.97
CA ARG A 218 11.73 16.19 -5.15
C ARG A 218 11.38 15.21 -4.03
N GLN A 219 10.22 15.37 -3.40
CA GLN A 219 9.80 14.46 -2.34
C GLN A 219 8.52 13.75 -2.75
N LEU A 220 8.53 12.43 -2.68
CA LEU A 220 7.39 11.58 -2.93
C LEU A 220 7.27 10.54 -1.82
N MET A 221 6.12 10.51 -1.17
CA MET A 221 5.76 9.46 -0.21
C MET A 221 4.54 8.70 -0.72
N LEU A 222 4.65 7.38 -0.86
CA LEU A 222 3.52 6.48 -0.98
C LEU A 222 3.23 5.85 0.39
N VAL A 223 2.04 6.08 0.92
CA VAL A 223 1.54 5.35 2.09
C VAL A 223 0.47 4.38 1.61
N SER A 224 0.67 3.08 1.83
CA SER A 224 -0.25 2.05 1.36
C SER A 224 -0.72 1.16 2.50
N ASP A 225 -2.04 1.17 2.68
CA ASP A 225 -2.80 0.30 3.55
C ASP A 225 -3.43 -0.84 2.73
N SER A 226 -2.57 -1.68 2.19
CA SER A 226 -2.93 -2.86 1.40
C SER A 226 -1.83 -3.92 1.52
N CYS A 227 -2.19 -5.18 1.24
CA CYS A 227 -1.43 -6.41 1.50
C CYS A 227 -0.09 -6.59 0.76
N PHE A 228 0.54 -5.51 0.33
CA PHE A 228 1.32 -5.53 -0.91
C PHE A 228 2.46 -4.51 -0.96
N SER A 229 2.32 -3.36 -0.31
CA SER A 229 3.33 -2.29 -0.37
C SER A 229 4.68 -2.64 0.23
N GLY A 230 4.79 -3.80 0.88
CA GLY A 230 6.04 -4.32 1.39
C GLY A 230 7.07 -4.59 0.29
N THR A 231 6.67 -5.04 -0.90
CA THR A 231 7.65 -5.36 -1.96
C THR A 231 8.26 -4.12 -2.60
N LEU A 232 7.54 -3.01 -2.72
CA LEU A 232 8.14 -1.70 -3.06
C LEU A 232 9.09 -1.23 -1.96
N ALA A 233 8.69 -1.34 -0.69
CA ALA A 233 9.52 -0.96 0.44
C ALA A 233 10.78 -1.84 0.61
N ARG A 234 10.81 -3.02 -0.03
CA ARG A 234 11.94 -3.97 0.01
C ARG A 234 12.98 -3.74 -1.09
N GLU A 235 12.73 -2.88 -2.09
CA GLU A 235 13.76 -2.53 -3.09
C GLU A 235 15.02 -2.00 -2.39
N GLN A 236 14.81 -1.11 -1.41
CA GLN A 236 15.85 -0.71 -0.47
C GLN A 236 15.23 -0.39 0.89
N ALA A 237 15.50 -1.24 1.88
CA ALA A 237 15.14 -0.95 3.26
C ALA A 237 15.93 0.27 3.76
N ILE A 238 15.23 1.29 4.27
CA ILE A 238 15.87 2.46 4.86
C ILE A 238 15.93 2.28 6.36
N THR A 239 17.15 2.23 6.89
CA THR A 239 17.38 2.40 8.32
C THR A 239 17.36 3.88 8.64
N ALA A 240 16.49 4.31 9.55
CA ALA A 240 16.44 5.69 10.01
C ALA A 240 17.81 6.10 10.58
N LYS A 241 18.56 6.90 9.81
CA LYS A 241 19.75 7.60 10.31
C LYS A 241 19.37 9.07 10.53
N PRO A 242 19.98 9.77 11.49
CA PRO A 242 19.83 11.22 11.58
C PRO A 242 20.32 11.84 10.27
N VAL A 243 19.45 12.54 9.55
CA VAL A 243 19.80 13.30 8.34
C VAL A 243 19.51 14.77 8.59
N MET A 244 20.42 15.65 8.19
CA MET A 244 20.19 17.09 8.23
C MET A 244 19.13 17.47 7.20
N HIS A 245 18.15 18.30 7.59
CA HIS A 245 17.00 18.64 6.73
C HIS A 245 17.44 19.19 5.36
N GLN A 246 18.48 20.03 5.36
CA GLN A 246 18.99 20.65 4.13
C GLN A 246 19.58 19.61 3.17
N ASP A 247 20.20 18.55 3.69
CA ASP A 247 20.79 17.49 2.87
C ASP A 247 19.73 16.58 2.25
N VAL A 248 18.60 16.40 2.94
CA VAL A 248 17.44 15.69 2.40
C VAL A 248 16.86 16.43 1.20
N LEU A 249 16.73 17.75 1.30
CA LEU A 249 16.18 18.61 0.24
C LEU A 249 17.10 18.77 -0.99
N ARG A 250 18.33 18.27 -0.94
CA ARG A 250 19.21 18.22 -2.13
C ARG A 250 19.05 16.93 -2.93
N ARG A 251 18.25 15.98 -2.44
CA ARG A 251 18.08 14.64 -3.01
C ARG A 251 16.63 14.41 -3.35
N ARG A 252 16.39 13.69 -4.43
CA ARG A 252 15.08 13.22 -4.81
C ARG A 252 14.77 11.98 -3.98
N SER A 253 13.64 12.02 -3.29
CA SER A 253 13.20 10.96 -2.38
C SER A 253 11.91 10.35 -2.90
N VAL A 254 11.94 9.07 -3.24
CA VAL A 254 10.72 8.26 -3.46
C VAL A 254 10.65 7.18 -2.41
N LEU A 255 9.70 7.29 -1.48
CA LEU A 255 9.61 6.45 -0.29
C LEU A 255 8.25 5.79 -0.18
N VAL A 256 8.22 4.63 0.48
CA VAL A 256 7.00 3.87 0.76
C VAL A 256 6.91 3.58 2.25
N LEU A 257 5.76 3.87 2.83
CA LEU A 257 5.31 3.34 4.12
C LEU A 257 4.13 2.41 3.88
N SER A 258 4.25 1.19 4.36
CA SER A 258 3.36 0.08 4.05
C SER A 258 2.79 -0.50 5.34
N SER A 259 1.50 -0.85 5.37
CA SER A 259 0.91 -1.58 6.51
C SER A 259 1.59 -2.93 6.75
N GLY A 260 2.04 -3.60 5.69
CA GLY A 260 2.75 -4.88 5.77
C GLY A 260 1.81 -6.04 6.15
N GLY A 261 2.21 -7.27 5.85
CA GLY A 261 1.32 -8.43 6.01
C GLY A 261 0.30 -8.57 4.87
N GLU A 262 -0.44 -9.68 4.90
CA GLU A 262 -1.33 -10.12 3.81
C GLU A 262 -2.80 -9.73 3.99
N GLU A 263 -3.10 -8.96 5.03
CA GLU A 263 -4.46 -8.52 5.32
C GLU A 263 -4.61 -7.02 5.06
N PRO A 264 -5.71 -6.58 4.41
CA PRO A 264 -6.33 -5.35 4.84
C PRO A 264 -6.93 -5.64 6.21
N VAL A 265 -6.63 -4.77 7.16
CA VAL A 265 -7.56 -4.30 8.18
C VAL A 265 -8.44 -5.36 8.84
N SER A 266 -8.25 -5.62 10.13
CA SER A 266 -9.30 -6.23 10.95
C SER A 266 -10.64 -5.55 10.61
N ASP A 267 -11.66 -6.30 10.21
CA ASP A 267 -13.02 -5.75 9.98
C ASP A 267 -13.54 -5.02 11.23
N GLU A 268 -12.92 -5.25 12.40
CA GLU A 268 -13.23 -4.57 13.65
C GLU A 268 -12.50 -3.21 13.82
N GLY A 269 -11.49 -2.94 12.98
CA GLY A 269 -10.73 -1.70 12.93
C GLY A 269 -10.33 -1.16 14.31
N LYS A 270 -10.14 0.15 14.39
CA LYS A 270 -10.11 0.91 15.64
C LYS A 270 -10.74 2.27 15.39
N GLU A 271 -11.83 2.56 16.07
CA GLU A 271 -12.57 3.83 15.90
C GLU A 271 -13.01 4.11 14.45
N GLY A 272 -13.42 3.07 13.71
CA GLY A 272 -13.83 3.18 12.30
C GLY A 272 -12.68 3.31 11.30
N HIS A 273 -11.45 3.12 11.77
CA HIS A 273 -10.24 3.15 10.96
C HIS A 273 -9.57 1.80 10.89
N SER A 274 -8.74 1.64 9.87
CA SER A 274 -7.77 0.56 9.86
C SER A 274 -6.80 0.63 11.04
N ILE A 275 -6.29 -0.51 11.55
CA ILE A 275 -5.26 -0.49 12.62
C ILE A 275 -4.05 0.33 12.15
N PHE A 276 -3.60 0.12 10.92
CA PHE A 276 -2.52 0.89 10.32
C PHE A 276 -2.90 2.36 10.16
N ALA A 277 -4.05 2.65 9.55
CA ALA A 277 -4.51 4.03 9.34
C ALA A 277 -4.70 4.79 10.66
N TRP A 278 -5.19 4.13 11.70
CA TRP A 278 -5.39 4.69 13.03
C TRP A 278 -4.06 5.09 13.68
N HIS A 279 -3.06 4.19 13.66
CA HIS A 279 -1.72 4.50 14.17
C HIS A 279 -1.03 5.57 13.32
N PHE A 280 -1.22 5.56 12.00
CA PHE A 280 -0.73 6.60 11.10
C PHE A 280 -1.35 7.96 11.41
N LEU A 281 -2.67 8.06 11.54
CA LEU A 281 -3.38 9.30 11.93
C LEU A 281 -2.86 9.86 13.26
N ARG A 282 -2.67 9.00 14.26
CA ARG A 282 -2.10 9.42 15.56
C ARG A 282 -0.66 9.91 15.45
N SER A 283 0.12 9.37 14.52
CA SER A 283 1.47 9.88 14.24
C SER A 283 1.41 11.27 13.61
N LEU A 284 0.45 11.52 12.70
CA LEU A 284 0.21 12.84 12.11
C LEU A 284 -0.25 13.88 13.16
N ASP A 285 -0.93 13.44 14.22
CA ASP A 285 -1.34 14.31 15.32
C ASP A 285 -0.20 14.78 16.21
N ARG A 286 0.94 14.09 16.17
CA ARG A 286 2.10 14.31 17.04
C ARG A 286 3.32 14.88 16.30
N LEU A 287 3.12 15.33 15.06
CA LEU A 287 4.20 15.91 14.26
C LEU A 287 4.72 17.18 14.95
N GLY A 288 6.05 17.30 14.99
CA GLY A 288 6.71 18.57 15.27
C GLY A 288 6.63 19.53 14.09
N GLU A 289 7.38 20.63 14.14
CA GLU A 289 7.50 21.59 13.02
C GLU A 289 8.00 20.90 11.74
N THR A 290 8.98 20.01 11.89
CA THR A 290 9.44 19.12 10.82
C THR A 290 9.69 17.75 11.42
N THR A 291 9.13 16.71 10.81
CA THR A 291 9.30 15.32 11.22
C THR A 291 9.73 14.47 10.03
N VAL A 292 10.78 13.66 10.21
CA VAL A 292 11.29 12.78 9.16
C VAL A 292 10.34 11.57 9.00
N GLY A 293 10.13 11.10 7.77
CA GLY A 293 9.21 9.99 7.49
C GLY A 293 9.62 8.70 8.20
N ALA A 294 10.92 8.46 8.34
CA ALA A 294 11.44 7.35 9.13
C ALA A 294 11.02 7.40 10.63
N ASP A 295 10.81 8.59 11.20
CA ASP A 295 10.35 8.75 12.59
C ASP A 295 8.86 8.44 12.70
N VAL A 296 8.06 8.91 11.73
CA VAL A 296 6.65 8.56 11.57
C VAL A 296 6.49 7.03 11.49
N TYR A 297 7.28 6.39 10.63
CA TYR A 297 7.30 4.93 10.50
C TYR A 297 7.60 4.22 11.83
N ARG A 298 8.59 4.65 12.62
CA ARG A 298 8.91 4.00 13.90
C ARG A 298 7.73 4.03 14.87
N VAL A 299 7.00 5.14 14.93
CA VAL A 299 5.80 5.26 15.76
C VAL A 299 4.69 4.33 15.26
N VAL A 300 4.43 4.34 13.95
CA VAL A 300 3.40 3.49 13.34
C VAL A 300 3.73 2.01 13.54
N ARG A 301 4.94 1.58 13.21
CA ARG A 301 5.39 0.19 13.35
C ARG A 301 5.24 -0.30 14.79
N LYS A 302 5.69 0.50 15.76
CA LYS A 302 5.57 0.13 17.17
C LYS A 302 4.10 -0.10 17.55
N GLY A 303 3.24 0.87 17.26
CA GLY A 303 1.83 0.78 17.64
C GLY A 303 1.08 -0.35 16.93
N VAL A 304 1.30 -0.52 15.63
CA VAL A 304 0.68 -1.59 14.85
C VAL A 304 1.12 -2.96 15.35
N SER A 305 2.43 -3.17 15.56
CA SER A 305 2.97 -4.46 16.02
C SER A 305 2.62 -4.80 17.48
N GLU A 306 2.25 -3.80 18.30
CA GLU A 306 1.70 -4.01 19.65
C GLU A 306 0.21 -4.44 19.60
N ASP A 307 -0.58 -3.86 18.68
CA ASP A 307 -2.01 -4.12 18.58
C ASP A 307 -2.36 -5.33 17.68
N PHE A 308 -1.52 -5.69 16.71
CA PHE A 308 -1.77 -6.75 15.74
C PHE A 308 -0.44 -7.38 15.25
N PRO A 309 -0.39 -8.67 14.83
CA PRO A 309 0.82 -9.30 14.26
C PRO A 309 1.23 -8.75 12.87
N GLN A 310 0.79 -7.54 12.52
CA GLN A 310 1.19 -6.84 11.33
C GLN A 310 2.57 -6.18 11.52
N GLN A 311 3.38 -6.23 10.47
CA GLN A 311 4.73 -5.66 10.45
C GLN A 311 4.83 -4.59 9.36
N PRO A 312 4.52 -3.32 9.69
CA PRO A 312 4.71 -2.21 8.77
C PRO A 312 6.12 -2.16 8.19
N GLN A 313 6.22 -1.77 6.92
CA GLN A 313 7.47 -1.72 6.17
C GLN A 313 7.74 -0.30 5.69
N TYR A 314 9.02 0.06 5.62
CA TYR A 314 9.47 1.37 5.17
C TYR A 314 10.72 1.24 4.30
N GLY A 315 10.73 1.89 3.15
CA GLY A 315 11.86 1.83 2.23
C GLY A 315 11.75 2.77 1.05
N ALA A 316 12.78 2.73 0.21
CA ALA A 316 12.90 3.52 -1.01
C ALA A 316 12.49 2.72 -2.25
N VAL A 317 11.89 3.41 -3.22
CA VAL A 317 11.65 2.89 -4.57
C VAL A 317 12.77 3.40 -5.48
N VAL A 318 13.85 2.63 -5.56
CA VAL A 318 15.03 2.98 -6.37
C VAL A 318 14.67 2.96 -7.85
N SER A 319 13.82 2.03 -8.26
CA SER A 319 13.31 1.93 -9.64
C SER A 319 12.50 3.16 -10.07
N ALA A 320 11.94 3.90 -9.12
CA ALA A 320 11.24 5.16 -9.34
C ALA A 320 12.16 6.40 -9.23
N GLY A 321 13.47 6.23 -9.08
CA GLY A 321 14.47 7.31 -9.08
C GLY A 321 14.78 7.93 -7.71
N HIS A 322 14.64 7.18 -6.62
CA HIS A 322 15.12 7.60 -5.30
C HIS A 322 16.65 7.76 -5.29
N GLU A 323 17.15 8.88 -4.77
CA GLU A 323 18.58 9.15 -4.59
C GLU A 323 19.06 8.74 -3.19
N PRO A 324 20.20 8.03 -3.05
CA PRO A 324 20.69 7.57 -1.75
C PRO A 324 20.83 8.68 -0.71
N GLY A 325 20.24 8.46 0.46
CA GLY A 325 20.22 9.44 1.56
C GLY A 325 19.09 10.46 1.47
N GLY A 326 18.21 10.34 0.46
CA GLY A 326 16.94 11.05 0.42
C GLY A 326 16.03 10.59 1.56
N GLU A 327 15.26 11.52 2.11
CA GLU A 327 14.18 11.25 3.07
C GLU A 327 12.92 12.07 2.71
N TYR A 328 11.80 11.74 3.37
CA TYR A 328 10.58 12.53 3.25
C TYR A 328 10.37 13.35 4.52
N LEU A 329 10.03 14.63 4.36
CA LEU A 329 9.81 15.55 5.46
C LEU A 329 8.32 15.87 5.58
N PHE A 330 7.74 15.55 6.74
CA PHE A 330 6.43 16.04 7.15
C PHE A 330 6.61 17.39 7.83
N GLU A 331 6.29 18.46 7.10
CA GLU A 331 6.43 19.85 7.57
C GLU A 331 5.06 20.41 7.94
N ALA A 332 4.95 20.96 9.14
CA ALA A 332 3.75 21.67 9.55
C ALA A 332 3.52 22.90 8.65
N ALA A 333 2.26 23.22 8.37
CA ALA A 333 1.92 24.45 7.67
C ALA A 333 2.39 25.66 8.51
N ALA A 334 3.02 26.63 7.85
CA ALA A 334 3.35 27.91 8.48
C ALA A 334 2.05 28.56 8.98
N ARG A 335 2.04 28.96 10.27
CA ARG A 335 0.90 29.63 10.90
C ARG A 335 0.78 31.07 10.42
#